data_AF-A0A9X9I4W1-F1
#
_entry.id   AF-A0A9X9I4W1-F1
#
_cell.length_a   1.000
_cell.length_b   1.000
_cell.length_c   1.000
_cell.angle_alpha   90.00
_cell.angle_beta   90.00
_cell.angle_gamma   90.00
#
_symmetry.space_group_name_H-M   'P 1'
#
loop_
_entity.id
_entity.type
_entity.pdbx_description
1 polymer ?
#
loop_
_entity_poly.entity_id
_entity_poly.type
_entity_poly.pdbx_seq_one_letter_code
_entity_poly.pdbx_strand_id
1 'polypeptide(L)'
;MATVWRKVKRNHDLKFTIQDMIKIYYGESDYAKYDHSACQWNQFLKDFCTDECSHQYANKLTVAAILWREVRDSKNEKVYSKQLLKEHSHKIEAYLK
;
A
#
# COMPACT_ATOMS: atom_id res chain seq x y z
N MET A 1 -8.70 5.36 -4.58
CA MET A 1 -9.67 6.22 -3.87
C MET A 1 -9.19 7.63 -3.62
N ALA A 2 -7.97 7.85 -3.12
CA ALA A 2 -7.45 9.21 -2.88
C ALA A 2 -7.48 10.12 -4.13
N THR A 3 -7.24 9.58 -5.34
CA THR A 3 -7.29 10.33 -6.60
C THR A 3 -8.68 10.88 -6.91
N VAL A 4 -9.73 10.09 -6.62
CA VAL A 4 -11.14 10.48 -6.78
C VAL A 4 -11.43 11.67 -5.87
N TRP A 5 -11.09 11.55 -4.59
CA TRP A 5 -11.34 12.60 -3.61
C TRP A 5 -10.59 13.90 -3.91
N ARG A 6 -9.35 13.81 -4.41
CA ARG A 6 -8.60 14.98 -4.89
C ARG A 6 -9.29 15.67 -6.07
N LYS A 7 -9.89 14.91 -6.99
CA LYS A 7 -10.63 15.44 -8.14
C LYS A 7 -11.94 16.10 -7.72
N VAL A 8 -12.71 15.46 -6.84
CA VAL A 8 -13.96 16.02 -6.27
C VAL A 8 -13.68 17.35 -5.58
N LYS A 9 -12.63 17.41 -4.75
CA LYS A 9 -12.24 18.64 -4.05
C LYS A 9 -11.73 19.73 -5.01
N ARG A 10 -11.02 19.35 -6.07
CA ARG A 10 -10.58 20.29 -7.12
C ARG A 10 -11.78 20.87 -7.87
N ASN A 11 -12.72 20.02 -8.26
CA ASN A 11 -13.88 20.39 -9.08
C ASN A 11 -15.05 20.95 -8.26
N HIS A 12 -14.95 20.97 -6.92
CA HIS A 12 -16.01 21.40 -6.01
C HIS A 12 -17.34 20.67 -6.29
N ASP A 13 -17.24 19.37 -6.55
CA ASP A 13 -18.37 18.58 -7.01
C ASP A 13 -19.27 18.17 -5.83
N LEU A 14 -20.25 19.03 -5.52
CA LEU A 14 -21.20 18.86 -4.42
C LEU A 14 -22.19 17.71 -4.65
N LYS A 15 -22.29 17.21 -5.89
CA LYS A 15 -23.18 16.10 -6.25
C LYS A 15 -22.51 14.74 -6.08
N PHE A 16 -21.21 14.70 -5.85
CA PHE A 16 -20.47 13.46 -5.70
C PHE A 16 -20.88 12.72 -4.42
N THR A 17 -21.32 11.47 -4.57
CA THR A 17 -21.79 10.65 -3.43
C THR A 17 -20.85 9.50 -3.12
N ILE A 18 -21.03 8.89 -1.94
CA ILE A 18 -20.36 7.64 -1.57
C ILE A 18 -20.72 6.52 -2.56
N GLN A 19 -21.93 6.52 -3.13
CA GLN A 19 -22.33 5.52 -4.13
C GLN A 19 -21.49 5.64 -5.40
N ASP A 20 -21.19 6.84 -5.87
CA ASP A 20 -20.32 7.06 -7.03
C ASP A 20 -18.90 6.58 -6.74
N MET A 21 -18.44 6.75 -5.50
CA MET A 21 -17.17 6.21 -5.04
C MET A 21 -17.16 4.67 -5.08
N ILE A 22 -18.25 4.00 -4.72
CA ILE A 22 -18.38 2.53 -4.83
C ILE A 22 -18.38 2.10 -6.31
N LYS A 23 -19.09 2.81 -7.19
CA LYS A 23 -19.07 2.50 -8.64
C LYS A 23 -17.66 2.60 -9.22
N ILE A 24 -16.89 3.61 -8.83
CA ILE A 24 -15.49 3.75 -9.24
C ILE A 24 -14.62 2.60 -8.71
N TYR A 25 -14.91 2.08 -7.51
CA TYR A 25 -14.18 0.93 -6.95
C TYR A 25 -14.37 -0.33 -7.80
N TYR A 26 -15.59 -0.57 -8.28
CA TYR A 26 -15.92 -1.73 -9.13
C TYR A 26 -15.64 -1.48 -10.62
N GLY A 27 -15.15 -0.31 -11.00
CA GLY A 27 -14.85 0.04 -12.40
C GLY A 27 -16.08 0.40 -13.24
N GLU A 28 -17.23 0.64 -12.61
CA GLU A 28 -18.50 0.96 -13.27
C GLU A 28 -18.64 2.47 -13.60
N SER A 29 -17.63 3.29 -13.28
CA SER A 29 -17.62 4.72 -13.55
C SER A 29 -16.26 5.18 -14.05
N ASP A 30 -16.28 6.04 -15.06
CA ASP A 30 -15.13 6.67 -15.70
C ASP A 30 -14.73 8.01 -15.04
N TYR A 31 -15.46 8.44 -14.01
CA TYR A 31 -15.25 9.72 -13.32
C TYR A 31 -13.81 9.90 -12.84
N ALA A 32 -13.17 8.83 -12.38
CA ALA A 32 -11.73 8.79 -12.12
C ALA A 32 -11.22 7.35 -12.20
N LYS A 33 -10.02 7.18 -12.78
CA LYS A 33 -9.36 5.86 -12.80
C LYS A 33 -8.96 5.47 -11.39
N TYR A 34 -9.50 4.36 -10.91
CA TYR A 34 -9.03 3.73 -9.70
C TYR A 34 -7.72 2.97 -10.02
N ASP A 35 -6.61 3.50 -9.51
CA ASP A 35 -5.32 2.83 -9.64
C ASP A 35 -5.21 1.71 -8.60
N HIS A 36 -5.43 0.47 -9.03
CA HIS A 36 -5.25 -0.72 -8.21
C HIS A 36 -3.80 -0.90 -7.73
N SER A 37 -2.80 -0.23 -8.34
CA SER A 37 -1.42 -0.31 -7.88
C SER A 37 -1.22 0.27 -6.49
N ALA A 38 -2.02 1.28 -6.11
CA ALA A 38 -2.05 1.81 -4.74
C ALA A 38 -2.53 0.78 -3.71
N CYS A 39 -3.19 -0.30 -4.14
CA CYS A 39 -3.60 -1.41 -3.30
C CYS A 39 -2.43 -2.35 -2.99
N GLN A 40 -1.40 -2.42 -3.85
CA GLN A 40 -0.29 -3.36 -3.68
C GLN A 40 0.51 -3.04 -2.40
N TRP A 41 0.75 -1.76 -2.10
CA TRP A 41 1.38 -1.34 -0.84
C TRP A 41 0.52 -1.70 0.37
N ASN A 42 -0.79 -1.43 0.30
CA ASN A 42 -1.70 -1.74 1.40
C ASN A 42 -1.78 -3.25 1.66
N GLN A 43 -1.74 -4.04 0.60
CA GLN A 43 -1.72 -5.51 0.68
C GLN A 43 -0.39 -6.00 1.28
N PHE A 44 0.75 -5.49 0.79
CA PHE A 44 2.06 -5.77 1.35
C PHE A 44 2.16 -5.41 2.84
N LEU A 45 1.68 -4.23 3.22
CA LEU A 45 1.70 -3.77 4.61
C LEU A 45 0.77 -4.62 5.49
N LYS A 46 -0.39 -5.03 4.97
CA LYS A 46 -1.31 -5.92 5.68
C LYS A 46 -0.64 -7.28 5.92
N ASP A 47 -0.06 -7.87 4.88
CA ASP A 47 0.63 -9.17 4.93
C ASP A 47 1.84 -9.12 5.88
N PHE A 48 2.61 -8.04 5.83
CA PHE A 48 3.72 -7.80 6.77
C PHE A 48 3.22 -7.67 8.22
N CYS A 49 2.18 -6.89 8.47
CA CYS A 49 1.61 -6.71 9.82
C CYS A 49 0.96 -7.99 10.37
N THR A 50 0.48 -8.89 9.52
CA THR A 50 -0.04 -10.20 9.95
C THR A 50 1.04 -11.21 10.32
N ASP A 51 2.30 -10.97 9.93
CA ASP A 51 3.40 -11.88 10.25
C ASP A 51 3.95 -11.63 11.66
N GLU A 52 4.21 -12.69 12.40
CA GLU A 52 4.75 -12.64 13.78
C GLU A 52 6.13 -11.97 13.82
N CYS A 53 6.93 -12.15 12.75
CA CYS A 53 8.23 -11.49 12.60
C CYS A 53 8.13 -9.96 12.67
N SER A 54 6.99 -9.38 12.29
CA SER A 54 6.79 -7.93 12.36
C SER A 54 6.77 -7.40 13.79
N HIS A 55 6.42 -8.23 14.79
CA HIS A 55 6.37 -7.83 16.19
C HIS A 55 7.75 -7.63 16.83
N GLN A 56 8.81 -8.09 16.16
CA GLN A 56 10.20 -7.94 16.62
C GLN A 56 10.75 -6.53 16.35
N TYR A 57 10.10 -5.74 15.51
CA TYR A 57 10.56 -4.40 15.14
C TYR A 57 9.82 -3.32 15.93
N ALA A 58 10.58 -2.40 16.52
CA ALA A 58 10.02 -1.25 17.22
C ALA A 58 9.30 -0.28 16.26
N ASN A 59 9.87 -0.08 15.06
CA ASN A 59 9.32 0.82 14.04
C ASN A 59 8.93 0.08 12.76
N LYS A 60 7.81 -0.67 12.86
CA LYS A 60 7.27 -1.54 11.80
C LYS A 60 7.01 -0.82 10.48
N LEU A 61 6.52 0.43 10.55
CA LEU A 61 6.18 1.21 9.35
C LEU A 61 7.43 1.60 8.55
N THR A 62 8.51 2.01 9.21
CA THR A 62 9.79 2.28 8.53
C THR A 62 10.36 1.02 7.90
N VAL A 63 10.31 -0.12 8.61
CA VAL A 63 10.78 -1.41 8.08
C VAL A 63 9.99 -1.82 6.83
N ALA A 64 8.65 -1.74 6.91
CA ALA A 64 7.79 -2.01 5.76
C ALA A 64 8.10 -1.07 4.58
N ALA A 65 8.35 0.22 4.83
CA ALA A 65 8.63 1.19 3.78
C ALA A 65 9.99 0.94 3.10
N ILE A 66 11.01 0.55 3.87
CA ILE A 66 12.32 0.15 3.34
C ILE A 66 12.16 -1.07 2.43
N LEU A 67 11.51 -2.12 2.92
CA LEU A 67 11.29 -3.36 2.17
C LEU A 67 10.47 -3.12 0.89
N TRP A 68 9.43 -2.30 0.97
CA TRP A 68 8.60 -1.97 -0.18
C TRP A 68 9.32 -1.19 -1.24
N ARG A 69 10.25 -0.31 -0.87
CA ARG A 69 11.08 0.39 -1.85
C ARG A 69 11.90 -0.59 -2.69
N GLU A 70 12.51 -1.59 -2.03
CA GLU A 70 13.28 -2.63 -2.71
C GLU A 70 12.39 -3.48 -3.63
N VAL A 71 11.23 -3.93 -3.12
CA VAL A 71 10.27 -4.74 -3.91
C VAL A 71 9.71 -3.96 -5.09
N ARG A 72 9.36 -2.69 -4.89
CA ARG A 72 8.79 -1.81 -5.93
C ARG A 72 9.79 -1.52 -7.04
N ASP A 73 11.05 -1.32 -6.69
CA ASP A 73 12.11 -1.02 -7.65
C ASP A 73 12.64 -2.32 -8.32
N SER A 74 12.37 -3.50 -7.74
CA SER A 74 12.65 -4.81 -8.33
C SER A 74 11.59 -5.25 -9.37
N LYS A 75 11.97 -6.24 -10.20
CA LYS A 75 11.03 -6.94 -11.11
C LYS A 75 10.25 -8.07 -10.43
N ASN A 76 10.49 -8.32 -9.14
CA ASN A 76 9.89 -9.43 -8.42
C ASN A 76 8.40 -9.16 -8.13
N GLU A 77 7.66 -10.21 -7.80
CA GLU A 77 6.27 -10.07 -7.39
C GLU A 77 6.17 -9.12 -6.19
N LYS A 78 5.24 -8.17 -6.27
CA LYS A 78 5.04 -7.12 -5.25
C LYS A 78 4.26 -7.64 -4.05
N VAL A 79 4.67 -8.81 -3.57
CA VAL A 79 4.04 -9.59 -2.50
C VAL A 79 5.04 -9.74 -1.37
N TYR A 80 4.54 -9.72 -0.14
CA TYR A 80 5.38 -9.93 1.02
C TYR A 80 5.84 -11.41 1.09
N SER A 81 7.14 -11.62 1.31
CA SER A 81 7.73 -12.95 1.52
C SER A 81 8.67 -12.93 2.71
N LYS A 82 8.69 -14.02 3.49
CA LYS A 82 9.64 -14.20 4.59
C LYS A 82 11.10 -14.23 4.12
N GLN A 83 11.34 -14.59 2.87
CA GLN A 83 12.68 -14.54 2.27
C GLN A 83 13.17 -13.09 2.11
N LEU A 84 12.27 -12.17 1.78
CA LEU A 84 12.59 -10.74 1.65
C LEU A 84 13.12 -10.16 2.97
N LEU A 85 12.55 -10.58 4.10
CA LEU A 85 13.05 -10.22 5.42
C LEU A 85 14.47 -10.73 5.67
N LYS A 86 14.78 -11.96 5.23
CA LYS A 86 16.11 -12.54 5.40
C LYS A 86 17.15 -11.85 4.51
N GLU A 87 16.81 -11.59 3.26
CA GLU A 87 17.70 -10.91 2.30
C GLU A 87 18.03 -9.48 2.74
N HIS A 88 17.02 -8.76 3.23
CA HIS A 88 17.17 -7.38 3.68
C HIS A 88 17.37 -7.23 5.19
N SER A 89 17.64 -8.34 5.90
CA SER A 89 17.89 -8.38 7.34
C SER A 89 18.91 -7.33 7.78
N HIS A 90 20.03 -7.22 7.06
CA HIS A 90 21.09 -6.22 7.29
C HIS A 90 20.62 -4.76 7.29
N LYS A 91 19.53 -4.40 6.59
CA LYS A 91 18.98 -3.03 6.55
C LYS A 91 17.97 -2.78 7.67
N ILE A 92 17.34 -3.83 8.18
CA ILE A 92 16.24 -3.76 9.15
C ILE A 92 16.67 -4.15 10.57
N GLU A 93 17.84 -4.73 10.73
CA GLU A 93 18.45 -5.13 12.01
C GLU A 93 18.58 -3.95 12.98
N ALA A 94 18.87 -2.74 12.47
CA ALA A 94 18.94 -1.51 13.26
C ALA A 94 17.59 -1.09 13.89
N TYR A 95 16.47 -1.69 13.46
CA TYR A 95 15.12 -1.42 13.96
C TYR A 95 14.53 -2.57 14.78
N LEU A 96 15.31 -3.63 15.00
CA LEU A 96 14.96 -4.69 15.94
C LEU A 96 14.91 -4.10 17.36
N LYS A 97 13.95 -4.60 18.13
CA LYS A 97 13.65 -4.13 19.48
C LYS A 97 14.56 -4.76 20.53
#